data_AF-A0A2S9YVT9-F1
#
_entry.id   AF-A0A2S9YVT9-F1
#
_cell.length_a   1.000
_cell.length_b   1.000
_cell.length_c   1.000
_cell.angle_alpha   90.00
_cell.angle_beta   90.00
_cell.angle_gamma   90.00
#
_symmetry.space_group_name_H-M   'P 1'
#
loop_
_entity.id
_entity.type
_entity.pdbx_description
1 polymer ?
#
loop_
_entity_poly.entity_id
_entity_poly.type
_entity_poly.pdbx_seq_one_letter_code
_entity_poly.pdbx_strand_id
1 'polypeptide(L)'
;MDEDERIKAPELQGRAAVLAISLVIIALAGGTAWGWYYAGPLGGLLGVLLGTAIGALLFTIVRAIASGQQFDEPPAPDVRELPPDQAMQVLTALMAASASGSYARLELEGGLLAEIAKAKNRAKTGDLDGAMAQLRALQEEHPRSPAVPLEITRVLAGHEAHDEERQRAVVTTISLAIRGGMNRLAAELYEKLDQDRRDKLEFDDVIWERLARVFAARDDSENAAACRARVQSTEPLPDDSMVGEI
;
A
#
# COMPACT_ATOMS: atom_id res chain seq x y z
N MET A 1 36.28 3.28 3.09
CA MET A 1 35.71 4.64 2.99
C MET A 1 35.37 4.77 1.52
N ASP A 2 34.16 4.32 1.17
CA ASP A 2 33.71 4.21 -0.21
C ASP A 2 32.51 5.15 -0.39
N GLU A 3 32.69 6.08 -1.31
CA GLU A 3 31.74 7.10 -1.73
C GLU A 3 30.63 6.45 -2.57
N ASP A 4 29.52 5.99 -1.96
CA ASP A 4 28.33 5.63 -2.76
C ASP A 4 26.99 5.66 -2.00
N GLU A 5 26.90 6.42 -0.89
CA GLU A 5 25.60 6.79 -0.29
C GLU A 5 24.93 7.91 -1.11
N ARG A 6 24.56 7.60 -2.36
CA ARG A 6 23.55 8.40 -3.05
C ARG A 6 22.21 8.14 -2.40
N ILE A 7 21.69 9.16 -1.72
CA ILE A 7 20.28 9.32 -1.38
C ILE A 7 19.47 9.03 -2.65
N LYS A 8 18.97 7.80 -2.80
CA LYS A 8 18.07 7.46 -3.90
C LYS A 8 16.77 8.19 -3.64
N ALA A 9 16.53 9.25 -4.42
CA ALA A 9 15.23 9.90 -4.47
C ALA A 9 14.14 8.84 -4.71
N PRO A 10 12.95 8.98 -4.10
CA PRO A 10 11.85 8.04 -4.35
C PRO A 10 11.58 8.01 -5.85
N GLU A 11 11.92 6.88 -6.49
CA GLU A 11 11.70 6.68 -7.91
C GLU A 11 10.19 6.70 -8.14
N LEU A 12 9.72 7.56 -9.04
CA LEU A 12 8.36 7.49 -9.53
C LEU A 12 8.19 6.10 -10.16
N GLN A 13 7.24 5.32 -9.68
CA GLN A 13 6.94 3.98 -10.21
C GLN A 13 5.54 3.95 -10.84
N GLY A 14 5.38 3.13 -11.89
CA GLY A 14 4.08 2.91 -12.55
C GLY A 14 3.61 4.06 -13.45
N ARG A 15 2.29 4.27 -13.53
CA ARG A 15 1.65 5.23 -14.46
C ARG A 15 2.13 6.68 -14.28
N ALA A 16 2.44 7.10 -13.05
CA ALA A 16 2.94 8.44 -12.76
C ALA A 16 4.33 8.70 -13.35
N ALA A 17 5.20 7.68 -13.38
CA ALA A 17 6.51 7.76 -14.01
C ALA A 17 6.39 7.91 -15.52
N VAL A 18 5.51 7.12 -16.13
CA VAL A 18 5.24 7.14 -17.57
C VAL A 18 4.69 8.51 -17.99
N LEU A 19 3.74 9.07 -17.24
CA LEU A 19 3.18 10.40 -17.52
C LEU A 19 4.24 11.51 -17.38
N ALA A 20 5.05 11.47 -16.32
CA ALA A 20 6.10 12.46 -16.11
C ALA A 20 7.16 12.43 -17.22
N ILE A 21 7.60 11.23 -17.63
CA ILE A 21 8.57 11.06 -18.73
C ILE A 21 7.94 11.53 -20.06
N SER A 22 6.68 11.17 -20.32
CA SER A 22 5.98 11.55 -21.55
C SER A 22 5.84 13.07 -21.68
N LEU A 23 5.47 13.77 -20.60
CA LEU A 23 5.36 15.22 -20.56
C LEU A 23 6.71 15.91 -20.80
N VAL A 24 7.79 15.39 -20.24
CA VAL A 24 9.15 15.92 -20.48
C VAL A 24 9.55 15.74 -21.94
N ILE A 25 9.28 14.59 -22.55
CA ILE A 25 9.57 14.32 -23.96
C ILE A 25 8.76 15.26 -24.87
N ILE A 26 7.47 15.46 -24.58
CA ILE A 26 6.60 16.36 -25.35
C ILE A 26 7.06 17.81 -25.22
N ALA A 27 7.43 18.26 -24.02
CA ALA A 27 7.96 19.61 -23.79
C ALA A 27 9.28 19.84 -24.52
N LEU A 28 10.18 18.84 -24.52
CA LEU A 28 11.42 18.86 -25.30
C LEU A 28 11.15 18.90 -26.80
N ALA A 29 10.35 17.97 -27.33
CA ALA A 29 10.06 17.91 -28.76
C ALA A 29 9.34 19.17 -29.25
N GLY A 30 8.36 19.67 -28.49
CA GLY A 30 7.63 20.89 -28.80
C GLY A 30 8.51 22.15 -28.74
N GLY A 31 9.33 22.28 -27.69
CA GLY A 31 10.27 23.40 -27.54
C GLY A 31 11.32 23.42 -28.64
N THR A 32 11.88 22.25 -28.98
CA THR A 32 12.89 22.14 -30.05
C THR A 32 12.30 22.45 -31.42
N ALA A 33 11.11 21.94 -31.73
CA ALA A 33 10.43 22.18 -33.01
C ALA A 33 10.03 23.65 -33.17
N TRP A 34 9.49 24.27 -32.12
CA TRP A 34 9.12 25.69 -32.12
C TRP A 34 10.35 26.58 -32.29
N GLY A 35 11.42 26.31 -31.52
CA GLY A 35 12.68 27.04 -31.62
C GLY A 35 13.30 26.94 -33.02
N TRP A 36 13.28 25.75 -33.62
CA TRP A 36 13.79 25.52 -34.98
C TRP A 36 13.00 26.27 -36.04
N TYR A 37 11.67 26.30 -35.91
CA TYR A 37 10.77 26.95 -36.87
C TYR A 37 10.96 28.48 -36.90
N TYR A 38 11.16 29.11 -35.74
CA TYR A 38 11.21 30.57 -35.63
C TYR A 38 12.61 31.18 -35.72
N ALA A 39 13.65 30.48 -35.26
CA ALA A 39 15.00 31.04 -35.17
C ALA A 39 16.10 30.07 -35.64
N GLY A 40 15.73 29.03 -36.41
CA GLY A 40 16.67 28.10 -37.01
C GLY A 40 17.45 27.28 -35.97
N PRO A 41 18.68 26.82 -36.28
CA PRO A 41 19.44 25.92 -35.42
C PRO A 41 19.75 26.49 -34.02
N LEU A 42 20.03 27.80 -33.93
CA LEU A 42 20.25 28.49 -32.66
C LEU A 42 18.96 28.63 -31.85
N GLY A 43 17.84 28.86 -32.53
CA GLY A 43 16.50 28.82 -31.94
C GLY A 43 16.14 27.45 -31.39
N GLY A 44 16.51 26.37 -32.08
CA GLY A 44 16.34 25.00 -31.61
C GLY A 44 17.07 24.73 -30.30
N LEU A 45 18.30 25.20 -30.14
CA LEU A 45 19.07 25.09 -28.88
C LEU A 45 18.41 25.86 -27.73
N LEU A 46 17.93 27.08 -27.98
CA LEU A 46 17.15 27.85 -27.00
C LEU A 46 15.82 27.15 -26.65
N GLY A 47 15.19 26.52 -27.64
CA GLY A 47 13.99 25.71 -27.48
C GLY A 47 14.20 24.48 -26.60
N VAL A 48 15.38 23.83 -26.70
CA VAL A 48 15.76 22.72 -25.80
C VAL A 48 15.91 23.23 -24.37
N LEU A 49 16.59 24.36 -24.15
CA LEU A 49 16.76 24.94 -22.81
C LEU A 49 15.42 25.37 -22.18
N LEU A 50 14.50 25.90 -22.99
CA LEU A 50 13.16 26.25 -22.53
C LEU A 50 12.34 24.98 -22.24
N GLY A 51 12.43 23.97 -23.11
CA GLY A 51 11.74 22.69 -22.96
C GLY A 51 12.21 21.90 -21.73
N THR A 52 13.51 21.94 -21.39
CA THR A 52 14.02 21.32 -20.15
C THR A 52 13.54 22.05 -18.90
N ALA A 53 13.49 23.39 -18.91
CA ALA A 53 12.97 24.16 -17.79
C ALA A 53 11.48 23.89 -17.54
N ILE A 54 10.66 23.86 -18.61
CA ILE A 54 9.23 23.52 -18.53
C ILE A 54 9.04 22.06 -18.12
N GLY A 55 9.82 21.14 -18.69
CA GLY A 55 9.80 19.72 -18.34
C GLY A 55 10.14 19.47 -16.87
N ALA A 56 11.16 20.15 -16.33
CA ALA A 56 11.53 20.06 -14.92
C ALA A 56 10.42 20.61 -14.00
N LEU A 57 9.76 21.70 -14.39
CA LEU A 57 8.62 22.26 -13.66
C LEU A 57 7.43 21.29 -13.66
N LEU A 58 7.05 20.75 -14.82
CA LEU A 58 5.98 19.75 -14.94
C LEU A 58 6.30 18.49 -14.13
N PHE A 59 7.54 18.00 -14.20
CA PHE A 59 8.01 16.87 -13.38
C PHE A 59 7.86 17.16 -11.89
N THR A 60 8.22 18.37 -11.45
CA THR A 60 8.11 18.80 -10.05
C THR A 60 6.65 18.88 -9.61
N ILE A 61 5.75 19.39 -10.47
CA ILE A 61 4.31 19.46 -10.19
C ILE A 61 3.69 18.07 -10.11
N VAL A 62 3.96 17.19 -11.07
CA VAL A 62 3.46 15.80 -11.05
C VAL A 62 3.98 15.06 -9.83
N ARG A 63 5.25 15.24 -9.48
CA ARG A 63 5.84 14.70 -8.26
C ARG A 63 5.17 15.25 -7.01
N ALA A 64 4.90 16.56 -6.95
CA ALA A 64 4.24 17.20 -5.82
C ALA A 64 2.78 16.74 -5.65
N ILE A 65 2.05 16.55 -6.76
CA ILE A 65 0.67 16.02 -6.75
C ILE A 65 0.66 14.54 -6.34
N ALA A 66 1.59 13.74 -6.86
CA ALA A 66 1.72 12.34 -6.48
C ALA A 66 2.08 12.16 -4.98
N SER A 67 2.87 13.08 -4.42
CA SER A 67 3.09 13.14 -2.97
C SER A 67 1.91 13.77 -2.21
N GLY A 68 1.17 14.68 -2.82
CA GLY A 68 0.02 15.38 -2.23
C GLY A 68 -1.18 14.47 -2.02
N GLN A 69 -1.37 13.48 -2.90
CA GLN A 69 -2.38 12.43 -2.71
C GLN A 69 -2.13 11.52 -1.50
N GLN A 70 -0.96 11.61 -0.84
CA GLN A 70 -0.73 10.97 0.47
C GLN A 70 -1.25 11.80 1.65
N PHE A 71 -1.63 13.07 1.45
CA PHE A 71 -2.06 13.99 2.50
C PHE A 71 -3.56 14.32 2.49
N ASP A 72 -4.37 13.64 1.66
CA ASP A 72 -5.84 13.67 1.76
C ASP A 72 -6.39 12.79 2.91
N GLU A 73 -5.55 12.45 3.89
CA GLU A 73 -6.02 12.07 5.21
C GLU A 73 -6.62 13.30 5.89
N PRO A 74 -7.78 13.17 6.56
CA PRO A 74 -8.47 14.30 7.17
C PRO A 74 -7.51 15.08 8.09
N PRO A 75 -7.60 16.42 8.14
CA PRO A 75 -6.68 17.25 8.91
C PRO A 75 -6.60 16.72 10.34
N ALA A 76 -5.37 16.57 10.83
CA ALA A 76 -5.11 16.10 12.19
C ALA A 76 -5.97 16.93 13.18
N PRO A 77 -6.58 16.29 14.20
CA PRO A 77 -7.44 16.97 15.15
C PRO A 77 -6.71 18.13 15.80
N ASP A 78 -7.37 19.30 15.86
CA ASP A 78 -6.81 20.53 16.39
C ASP A 78 -6.36 20.30 17.85
N VAL A 79 -5.05 20.46 18.11
CA VAL A 79 -4.40 20.09 19.38
C VAL A 79 -4.96 20.87 20.57
N ARG A 80 -5.67 21.97 20.30
CA ARG A 80 -6.34 22.81 21.30
C ARG A 80 -7.57 22.15 21.93
N GLU A 81 -8.11 21.09 21.34
CA GLU A 81 -9.28 20.38 21.86
C GLU A 81 -8.94 19.05 22.57
N LEU A 82 -7.66 18.68 22.63
CA LEU A 82 -7.23 17.43 23.28
C LEU A 82 -7.15 17.57 24.81
N PRO A 83 -7.56 16.55 25.59
CA PRO A 83 -7.28 16.46 27.02
C PRO A 83 -5.76 16.62 27.27
N PRO A 84 -5.34 17.23 28.39
CA PRO A 84 -3.95 17.60 28.65
C PRO A 84 -2.96 16.43 28.55
N ASP A 85 -3.39 15.22 28.86
CA ASP A 85 -2.56 14.01 28.77
C ASP A 85 -2.25 13.60 27.32
N GLN A 86 -3.17 13.85 26.38
CA GLN A 86 -2.98 13.54 24.96
C GLN A 86 -2.16 14.62 24.25
N ALA A 87 -2.34 15.89 24.64
CA ALA A 87 -1.53 17.00 24.16
C ALA A 87 -0.04 16.80 24.48
N MET A 88 0.28 16.27 25.68
CA MET A 88 1.66 15.94 26.07
C MET A 88 2.26 14.79 25.26
N GLN A 89 1.48 13.78 24.90
CA GLN A 89 1.96 12.68 24.04
C GLN A 89 2.28 13.17 22.63
N VAL A 90 1.43 14.03 22.06
CA VAL A 90 1.65 14.64 20.74
C VAL A 90 2.85 15.59 20.78
N LEU A 91 2.98 16.42 21.81
CA LEU A 91 4.15 17.29 22.02
C LEU A 91 5.45 16.51 22.18
N THR A 92 5.41 15.37 22.87
CA THR A 92 6.57 14.49 23.06
C THR A 92 6.96 13.80 21.75
N ALA A 93 5.98 13.35 20.96
CA ALA A 93 6.21 12.80 19.63
C ALA A 93 6.78 13.85 18.65
N LEU A 94 6.30 15.09 18.72
CA LEU A 94 6.81 16.22 17.92
C LEU A 94 8.23 16.62 18.35
N MET A 95 8.51 16.66 19.65
CA MET A 95 9.86 16.93 20.16
C MET A 95 10.84 15.81 19.75
N ALA A 96 10.43 14.55 19.83
CA ALA A 96 11.24 13.42 19.37
C ALA A 96 11.52 13.48 17.86
N ALA A 97 10.53 13.84 17.04
CA ALA A 97 10.69 14.00 15.60
C ALA A 97 11.56 15.22 15.23
N SER A 98 11.48 16.31 16.01
CA SER A 98 12.30 17.52 15.79
C SER A 98 13.76 17.38 16.22
N ALA A 99 14.06 16.45 17.13
CA ALA A 99 15.41 16.23 17.65
C ALA A 99 16.24 15.23 16.82
N SER A 100 15.63 14.42 15.95
CA SER A 100 16.33 13.38 15.18
C SER A 100 16.69 13.83 13.76
N GLY A 101 17.55 14.84 13.65
CA GLY A 101 18.39 14.99 12.48
C GLY A 101 19.55 14.01 12.56
N SER A 102 19.54 12.99 11.72
CA SER A 102 20.56 11.94 11.56
C SER A 102 20.43 10.69 12.46
N TYR A 103 20.31 9.54 11.79
CA TYR A 103 20.67 8.19 12.23
C TYR A 103 20.37 7.79 13.68
N ALA A 104 19.11 7.90 14.11
CA ALA A 104 18.64 7.07 15.22
C ALA A 104 18.24 5.70 14.66
N ARG A 105 19.18 4.76 14.74
CA ARG A 105 18.90 3.32 14.81
C ARG A 105 17.90 3.13 15.95
N LEU A 106 16.61 3.18 15.63
CA LEU A 106 15.52 2.85 16.53
C LEU A 106 15.68 1.37 16.89
N GLU A 107 16.40 1.11 17.97
CA GLU A 107 16.18 -0.08 18.80
C GLU A 107 14.75 0.01 19.31
N LEU A 108 13.81 -0.45 18.48
CA LEU A 108 12.43 -0.75 18.83
C LEU A 108 12.40 -1.97 19.76
N GLU A 109 13.12 -1.96 20.88
CA GLU A 109 12.93 -2.98 21.91
C GLU A 109 11.54 -2.77 22.54
N GLY A 110 10.54 -3.53 22.07
CA GLY A 110 9.22 -3.64 22.70
C GLY A 110 8.00 -3.29 21.84
N GLY A 111 8.18 -2.90 20.58
CA GLY A 111 7.04 -2.62 19.68
C GLY A 111 6.58 -3.85 18.88
N LEU A 112 5.29 -3.92 18.52
CA LEU A 112 4.72 -4.97 17.67
C LEU A 112 5.56 -5.26 16.42
N LEU A 113 6.04 -4.21 15.74
CA LEU A 113 6.84 -4.36 14.53
C LEU A 113 8.21 -5.00 14.80
N ALA A 114 8.78 -4.79 15.97
CA ALA A 114 10.05 -5.41 16.35
C ALA A 114 9.87 -6.88 16.74
N GLU A 115 8.79 -7.21 17.43
CA GLU A 115 8.46 -8.61 17.73
C GLU A 115 8.15 -9.40 16.44
N ILE A 116 7.45 -8.78 15.48
CA ILE A 116 7.29 -9.34 14.13
C ILE A 116 8.65 -9.52 13.44
N ALA A 117 9.55 -8.54 13.54
CA ALA A 117 10.89 -8.65 12.96
C ALA A 117 11.74 -9.76 13.60
N LYS A 118 11.63 -9.98 14.92
CA LYS A 118 12.26 -11.12 15.61
C LYS A 118 11.72 -12.44 15.09
N ALA A 119 10.40 -12.59 14.98
CA ALA A 119 9.79 -13.81 14.44
C ALA A 119 10.23 -14.08 12.99
N LYS A 120 10.27 -13.05 12.16
CA LYS A 120 10.77 -13.14 10.78
C LYS A 120 12.22 -13.61 10.72
N ASN A 121 13.08 -13.08 11.60
CA ASN A 121 14.49 -13.49 11.63
C ASN A 121 14.63 -14.96 12.06
N ARG A 122 13.82 -15.44 13.00
CA ARG A 122 13.78 -16.87 13.38
C ARG A 122 13.44 -17.78 12.21
N ALA A 123 12.40 -17.42 11.44
CA ALA A 123 12.02 -18.15 10.24
C ALA A 123 13.17 -18.18 9.22
N LYS A 124 13.84 -17.05 8.99
CA LYS A 124 15.02 -16.97 8.09
C LYS A 124 16.20 -17.83 8.56
N THR A 125 16.37 -18.00 9.86
CA THR A 125 17.41 -18.86 10.44
C THR A 125 17.04 -20.35 10.48
N GLY A 126 15.86 -20.72 9.96
CA GLY A 126 15.39 -22.10 9.86
C GLY A 126 14.51 -22.58 11.01
N ASP A 127 14.22 -21.71 11.98
CA ASP A 127 13.29 -21.98 13.09
C ASP A 127 11.87 -21.52 12.71
N LEU A 128 11.22 -22.30 11.83
CA LEU A 128 9.86 -22.01 11.36
C LEU A 128 8.84 -22.17 12.50
N ASP A 129 8.96 -23.23 13.30
CA ASP A 129 8.02 -23.52 14.38
C ASP A 129 8.08 -22.45 15.47
N GLY A 130 9.28 -22.01 15.87
CA GLY A 130 9.46 -20.93 16.83
C GLY A 130 9.01 -19.56 16.31
N ALA A 131 9.17 -19.30 15.00
CA ALA A 131 8.62 -18.09 14.37
C ALA A 131 7.09 -18.10 14.37
N MET A 132 6.47 -19.22 14.00
CA MET A 132 5.02 -19.37 13.94
C MET A 132 4.38 -19.33 15.32
N ALA A 133 5.01 -19.93 16.34
CA ALA A 133 4.55 -19.84 17.72
C ALA A 133 4.52 -18.37 18.21
N GLN A 134 5.58 -17.61 17.91
CA GLN A 134 5.65 -16.19 18.26
C GLN A 134 4.61 -15.34 17.51
N LEU A 135 4.42 -15.57 16.21
CA LEU A 135 3.42 -14.84 15.43
C LEU A 135 1.98 -15.14 15.89
N ARG A 136 1.67 -16.39 16.27
CA ARG A 136 0.36 -16.74 16.82
C ARG A 136 0.10 -16.06 18.17
N ALA A 137 1.09 -16.03 19.06
CA ALA A 137 0.99 -15.28 20.31
C ALA A 137 0.72 -13.78 20.07
N LEU A 138 1.46 -13.17 19.14
CA LEU A 138 1.23 -11.77 18.75
C LEU A 138 -0.15 -11.53 18.12
N GLN A 139 -0.72 -12.52 17.45
CA GLN A 139 -2.06 -12.42 16.87
C GLN A 139 -3.14 -12.41 17.97
N GLU A 140 -2.94 -13.17 19.05
CA GLU A 140 -3.82 -13.15 20.22
C GLU A 140 -3.73 -11.83 20.98
N GLU A 141 -2.51 -11.28 21.12
CA GLU A 141 -2.28 -9.99 21.77
C GLU A 141 -2.81 -8.80 20.93
N HIS A 142 -2.72 -8.90 19.61
CA HIS A 142 -3.08 -7.82 18.68
C HIS A 142 -4.07 -8.28 17.59
N PRO A 143 -5.31 -8.65 17.95
CA PRO A 143 -6.27 -9.29 17.03
C PRO A 143 -6.77 -8.38 15.90
N ARG A 144 -6.62 -7.06 16.05
CA ARG A 144 -7.02 -6.06 15.04
C ARG A 144 -5.89 -5.64 14.11
N SER A 145 -4.66 -6.09 14.35
CA SER A 145 -3.52 -5.71 13.53
C SER A 145 -3.44 -6.61 12.29
N PRO A 146 -3.53 -6.06 11.06
CA PRO A 146 -3.29 -6.86 9.85
C PRO A 146 -1.81 -7.20 9.64
N ALA A 147 -0.88 -6.56 10.37
CA ALA A 147 0.56 -6.76 10.19
C ALA A 147 1.00 -8.17 10.60
N VAL A 148 0.40 -8.73 11.67
CA VAL A 148 0.71 -10.08 12.17
C VAL A 148 0.28 -11.16 11.18
N PRO A 149 -1.00 -11.26 10.76
CA PRO A 149 -1.40 -12.25 9.77
C PRO A 149 -0.70 -12.04 8.43
N LEU A 150 -0.38 -10.80 8.03
CA LEU A 150 0.42 -10.55 6.84
C LEU A 150 1.80 -11.20 6.95
N GLU A 151 2.49 -11.07 8.09
CA GLU A 151 3.79 -11.71 8.23
C GLU A 151 3.68 -13.25 8.29
N ILE A 152 2.60 -13.80 8.86
CA ILE A 152 2.30 -15.24 8.75
C ILE A 152 2.24 -15.66 7.26
N THR A 153 1.55 -14.90 6.40
CA THR A 153 1.49 -15.24 4.96
C THR A 153 2.84 -15.24 4.26
N ARG A 154 3.78 -14.40 4.74
CA ARG A 154 5.13 -14.27 4.18
C ARG A 154 6.08 -15.33 4.71
N VAL A 155 5.99 -15.65 6.00
CA VAL A 155 6.79 -16.71 6.62
C VAL A 155 6.40 -18.08 6.05
N LEU A 156 5.12 -18.32 5.81
CA LEU A 156 4.64 -19.56 5.19
C LEU A 156 4.80 -19.58 3.66
N ALA A 157 5.31 -18.52 3.03
CA ALA A 157 5.51 -18.51 1.59
C ALA A 157 6.61 -19.51 1.21
N GLY A 158 6.26 -20.50 0.38
CA GLY A 158 7.17 -21.58 -0.03
C GLY A 158 7.09 -22.84 0.82
N HIS A 159 6.20 -22.89 1.83
CA HIS A 159 5.95 -24.08 2.64
C HIS A 159 4.58 -24.69 2.30
N GLU A 160 4.53 -25.57 1.29
CA GLU A 160 3.27 -26.18 0.79
C GLU A 160 2.47 -26.92 1.88
N ALA A 161 3.16 -27.54 2.84
CA ALA A 161 2.53 -28.22 3.98
C ALA A 161 1.65 -27.30 4.85
N HIS A 162 1.84 -25.98 4.76
CA HIS A 162 1.08 -24.98 5.52
C HIS A 162 0.22 -24.08 4.63
N ASP A 163 -0.10 -24.50 3.40
CA ASP A 163 -0.86 -23.66 2.46
C ASP A 163 -2.27 -23.30 2.97
N GLU A 164 -2.94 -24.19 3.71
CA GLU A 164 -4.24 -23.89 4.32
C GLU A 164 -4.16 -22.82 5.41
N GLU A 165 -3.11 -22.86 6.24
CA GLU A 165 -2.87 -21.85 7.27
C GLU A 165 -2.49 -20.51 6.64
N ARG A 166 -1.65 -20.55 5.59
CA ARG A 166 -1.32 -19.39 4.78
C ARG A 166 -2.58 -18.76 4.18
N GLN A 167 -3.49 -19.56 3.62
CA GLN A 167 -4.73 -19.09 3.04
C GLN A 167 -5.61 -18.38 4.09
N ARG A 168 -5.78 -18.99 5.28
CA ARG A 168 -6.50 -18.37 6.40
C ARG A 168 -5.88 -17.05 6.84
N ALA A 169 -4.54 -16.97 6.88
CA ALA A 169 -3.83 -15.74 7.19
C ALA A 169 -4.04 -14.67 6.10
N VAL A 170 -4.11 -15.03 4.82
CA VAL A 170 -4.44 -14.09 3.74
C VAL A 170 -5.86 -13.54 3.92
N VAL A 171 -6.83 -14.42 4.14
CA VAL A 171 -8.24 -14.02 4.35
C VAL A 171 -8.36 -13.04 5.53
N THR A 172 -7.70 -13.37 6.64
CA THR A 172 -7.67 -12.53 7.84
C THR A 172 -7.02 -11.18 7.56
N THR A 173 -5.90 -11.16 6.85
CA THR A 173 -5.17 -9.93 6.50
C THR A 173 -6.01 -9.01 5.65
N ILE A 174 -6.62 -9.53 4.56
CA ILE A 174 -7.46 -8.74 3.66
C ILE A 174 -8.67 -8.19 4.42
N SER A 175 -9.33 -9.02 5.23
CA SER A 175 -10.50 -8.60 6.01
C SER A 175 -10.16 -7.48 7.00
N LEU A 176 -9.07 -7.61 7.75
CA LEU A 176 -8.61 -6.58 8.69
C LEU A 176 -8.15 -5.31 7.96
N ALA A 177 -7.46 -5.45 6.83
CA ALA A 177 -7.01 -4.32 6.03
C ALA A 177 -8.17 -3.49 5.48
N ILE A 178 -9.20 -4.14 4.93
CA ILE A 178 -10.42 -3.48 4.44
C ILE A 178 -11.19 -2.82 5.59
N ARG A 179 -11.29 -3.47 6.75
CA ARG A 179 -11.96 -2.89 7.94
C ARG A 179 -11.18 -1.69 8.50
N GLY A 180 -9.85 -1.73 8.44
CA GLY A 180 -8.96 -0.66 8.90
C GLY A 180 -8.63 0.42 7.87
N GLY A 181 -9.27 0.42 6.69
CA GLY A 181 -9.03 1.43 5.64
C GLY A 181 -7.73 1.27 4.85
N MET A 182 -6.97 0.20 5.08
CA MET A 182 -5.72 -0.14 4.37
C MET A 182 -6.01 -0.78 3.01
N ASN A 183 -6.80 -0.09 2.17
CA ASN A 183 -7.32 -0.58 0.89
C ASN A 183 -6.20 -0.97 -0.09
N ARG A 184 -5.10 -0.22 -0.08
CA ARG A 184 -3.92 -0.52 -0.90
C ARG A 184 -3.31 -1.88 -0.55
N LEU A 185 -3.14 -2.16 0.74
CA LEU A 185 -2.61 -3.44 1.22
C LEU A 185 -3.51 -4.60 0.82
N ALA A 186 -4.83 -4.44 1.02
CA ALA A 186 -5.81 -5.47 0.67
C ALA A 186 -5.75 -5.82 -0.83
N ALA A 187 -5.73 -4.79 -1.69
CA ALA A 187 -5.66 -4.98 -3.13
C ALA A 187 -4.31 -5.55 -3.59
N GLU A 188 -3.17 -5.06 -3.07
CA GLU A 188 -1.85 -5.62 -3.40
C GLU A 188 -1.72 -7.09 -2.99
N LEU A 189 -2.30 -7.48 -1.85
CA LEU A 189 -2.27 -8.87 -1.41
C LEU A 189 -3.16 -9.76 -2.28
N TYR A 190 -4.34 -9.27 -2.68
CA TYR A 190 -5.23 -9.98 -3.61
C TYR A 190 -4.59 -10.15 -5.01
N GLU A 191 -3.95 -9.11 -5.54
CA GLU A 191 -3.26 -9.14 -6.84
C GLU A 191 -2.08 -10.12 -6.88
N LYS A 192 -1.42 -10.37 -5.74
CA LYS A 192 -0.31 -11.31 -5.61
C LYS A 192 -0.74 -12.79 -5.56
N LEU A 193 -2.03 -13.06 -5.48
CA LEU A 193 -2.54 -14.43 -5.47
C LEU A 193 -2.82 -14.91 -6.89
N ASP A 194 -2.36 -16.13 -7.19
CA ASP A 194 -2.74 -16.83 -8.42
C ASP A 194 -4.26 -17.11 -8.44
N GLN A 195 -4.80 -17.36 -9.63
CA GLN A 195 -6.24 -17.58 -9.81
C GLN A 195 -6.76 -18.72 -8.90
N ASP A 196 -6.07 -19.86 -8.86
CA ASP A 196 -6.44 -21.01 -8.03
C ASP A 196 -6.52 -20.67 -6.53
N ARG A 197 -5.67 -19.74 -6.06
CA ARG A 197 -5.68 -19.27 -4.67
C ARG A 197 -6.77 -18.24 -4.43
N ARG A 198 -7.04 -17.35 -5.40
CA ARG A 198 -8.16 -16.42 -5.35
C ARG A 198 -9.50 -17.16 -5.32
N ASP A 199 -9.58 -18.28 -6.01
CA ASP A 199 -10.82 -19.04 -6.09
C ASP A 199 -11.22 -19.72 -4.78
N LYS A 200 -10.22 -19.99 -3.92
CA LYS A 200 -10.36 -20.55 -2.57
C LYS A 200 -10.50 -19.48 -1.48
N LEU A 201 -10.60 -18.19 -1.83
CA LEU A 201 -10.83 -17.15 -0.83
C LEU A 201 -12.29 -17.15 -0.42
N GLU A 202 -12.52 -17.25 0.87
CA GLU A 202 -13.84 -17.13 1.48
C GLU A 202 -13.87 -15.82 2.29
N PHE A 203 -14.71 -14.88 1.86
CA PHE A 203 -14.96 -13.62 2.54
C PHE A 203 -16.47 -13.41 2.69
N ASP A 204 -16.86 -12.63 3.70
CA ASP A 204 -18.22 -12.08 3.79
C ASP A 204 -18.54 -11.22 2.56
N ASP A 205 -19.80 -11.21 2.13
CA ASP A 205 -20.26 -10.40 0.99
C ASP A 205 -19.88 -8.91 1.13
N VAL A 206 -19.96 -8.37 2.36
CA VAL A 206 -19.57 -6.98 2.66
C VAL A 206 -18.09 -6.73 2.35
N ILE A 207 -17.22 -7.70 2.58
CA ILE A 207 -15.78 -7.58 2.29
C ILE A 207 -15.54 -7.70 0.78
N TRP A 208 -16.22 -8.62 0.10
CA TRP A 208 -16.17 -8.72 -1.36
C TRP A 208 -16.62 -7.44 -2.06
N GLU A 209 -17.74 -6.85 -1.63
CA GLU A 209 -18.24 -5.58 -2.17
C GLU A 209 -17.29 -4.41 -1.92
N ARG A 210 -16.68 -4.36 -0.73
CA ARG A 210 -15.69 -3.32 -0.41
C ARG A 210 -14.45 -3.49 -1.27
N LEU A 211 -13.97 -4.71 -1.46
CA LEU A 211 -12.81 -5.01 -2.29
C LEU A 211 -13.09 -4.70 -3.77
N ALA A 212 -14.29 -4.99 -4.26
CA ALA A 212 -14.74 -4.57 -5.59
C ALA A 212 -14.76 -3.04 -5.77
N ARG A 213 -15.20 -2.29 -4.76
CA ARG A 213 -15.15 -0.82 -4.76
C ARG A 213 -13.71 -0.30 -4.76
N VAL A 214 -12.82 -0.94 -4.01
CA VAL A 214 -11.38 -0.59 -3.99
C VAL A 214 -10.77 -0.76 -5.38
N PHE A 215 -11.05 -1.87 -6.08
CA PHE A 215 -10.56 -2.07 -7.44
C PHE A 215 -11.19 -1.12 -8.46
N ALA A 216 -12.49 -0.85 -8.35
CA ALA A 216 -13.15 0.13 -9.21
C ALA A 216 -12.55 1.53 -9.07
N ALA A 217 -12.21 1.96 -7.85
CA ALA A 217 -11.54 3.24 -7.61
C ALA A 217 -10.10 3.31 -8.15
N ARG A 218 -9.50 2.17 -8.49
CA ARG A 218 -8.16 2.04 -9.09
C ARG A 218 -8.21 1.86 -10.61
N ASP A 219 -9.37 2.00 -11.24
CA ASP A 219 -9.64 1.70 -12.65
C ASP A 219 -9.33 0.24 -13.05
N ASP A 220 -9.39 -0.69 -12.09
CA ASP A 220 -9.24 -2.12 -12.34
C ASP A 220 -10.62 -2.78 -12.47
N SER A 221 -11.21 -2.62 -13.64
CA SER A 221 -12.55 -3.12 -13.94
C SER A 221 -12.65 -4.65 -13.91
N GLU A 222 -11.57 -5.36 -14.22
CA GLU A 222 -11.53 -6.82 -14.28
C GLU A 222 -11.60 -7.41 -12.87
N ASN A 223 -10.70 -6.99 -11.97
CA ASN A 223 -10.73 -7.47 -10.60
C ASN A 223 -11.98 -6.98 -9.86
N ALA A 224 -12.47 -5.77 -10.15
CA ALA A 224 -13.74 -5.30 -9.61
C ALA A 224 -14.93 -6.18 -10.03
N ALA A 225 -15.00 -6.59 -11.30
CA ALA A 225 -16.05 -7.49 -11.78
C ALA A 225 -15.94 -8.89 -11.16
N ALA A 226 -14.74 -9.45 -11.09
CA ALA A 226 -14.50 -10.75 -10.46
C ALA A 226 -14.95 -10.78 -8.99
N CYS A 227 -14.68 -9.71 -8.23
CA CYS A 227 -15.11 -9.60 -6.84
C CYS A 227 -16.64 -9.44 -6.69
N ARG A 228 -17.31 -8.73 -7.61
CA ARG A 228 -18.77 -8.63 -7.61
C ARG A 228 -19.45 -9.93 -7.96
N ALA A 229 -18.88 -10.70 -8.89
CA ALA A 229 -19.40 -12.02 -9.27
C ALA A 229 -19.44 -12.97 -8.06
N ARG A 230 -18.49 -12.84 -7.13
CA ARG A 230 -18.43 -13.63 -5.88
C ARG A 230 -19.55 -13.30 -4.88
N VAL A 231 -20.10 -12.08 -4.92
CA VAL A 231 -21.26 -11.68 -4.11
C VAL A 231 -22.55 -12.26 -4.70
N GLN A 232 -22.67 -12.21 -6.03
CA GLN A 232 -23.87 -12.67 -6.74
C GLN A 232 -24.01 -14.20 -6.78
N SER A 233 -22.89 -14.93 -6.65
CA SER A 233 -22.92 -16.39 -6.53
C SER A 233 -23.49 -16.90 -5.20
N THR A 234 -23.76 -16.01 -4.24
CA THR A 234 -24.19 -16.35 -2.87
C THR A 234 -25.70 -16.11 -2.62
N GLU A 235 -26.50 -15.80 -3.65
CA GLU A 235 -27.96 -15.56 -3.49
C GLU A 235 -28.78 -16.82 -3.09
N PRO A 236 -29.92 -16.62 -2.42
CA PRO A 236 -30.29 -17.31 -1.18
C PRO A 236 -30.97 -18.67 -1.38
N LEU A 237 -30.95 -19.49 -0.33
CA LEU A 237 -31.80 -20.68 -0.19
C LEU A 237 -33.25 -20.34 -0.56
N PRO A 238 -33.94 -21.19 -1.36
CA PRO A 238 -35.34 -20.98 -1.68
C PRO A 238 -36.15 -20.92 -0.39
N ASP A 239 -36.97 -19.88 -0.29
CA ASP A 239 -37.98 -19.68 0.73
C ASP A 239 -38.82 -20.95 0.85
N ASP A 240 -38.60 -21.71 1.94
CA ASP A 240 -39.34 -22.91 2.28
C ASP A 240 -40.74 -22.48 2.74
N SER A 241 -41.53 -22.01 1.77
CA SER A 241 -42.97 -21.80 1.87
C SER A 241 -43.68 -23.15 1.87
N MET A 242 -43.34 -24.00 2.84
CA MET A 242 -44.00 -25.26 3.16
C MET A 242 -44.17 -25.39 4.67
N VAL A 243 -44.87 -24.43 5.26
CA VAL A 243 -45.62 -24.62 6.52
C VAL A 243 -46.99 -23.99 6.24
N GLY A 244 -48.00 -24.74 5.79
CA GLY A 244 -48.61 -25.80 6.58
C GLY A 244 -49.58 -25.15 7.57
N GLU A 245 -50.75 -24.71 7.09
CA GLU A 245 -51.89 -24.48 7.97
C GLU A 245 -53.10 -25.30 7.51
N ILE A 246 -53.71 -25.86 8.54
CA ILE A 246 -54.69 -26.95 8.63
C ILE A 246 -56.09 -26.45 8.30
#